data_AF-A0AA35VMX0-F1
#
_entry.id   AF-A0AA35VMX0-F1
#
_cell.length_a   1.000
_cell.length_b   1.000
_cell.length_c   1.000
_cell.angle_alpha   90.00
_cell.angle_beta   90.00
_cell.angle_gamma   90.00
#
_symmetry.space_group_name_H-M   'P 1'
#
loop_
_entity.id
_entity.type
_entity.pdbx_description
1 polymer ?
#
loop_
_entity_poly.entity_id
_entity_poly.type
_entity_poly.pdbx_seq_one_letter_code
_entity_poly.pdbx_strand_id
1 'polypeptide(L)'
;METIMQKLIGYLRMMKTSLANLQQTYTTVNTDMQTLLHDVPEELPYKELTVATHVIADLDNITVLMLDMFGMMQENISEAIDVCNKIPHNHQTP
;
A
#
# COMPACT_ATOMS: atom_id res chain seq x y z
N MET A 1 11.62 20.00 -25.08
CA MET A 1 10.15 19.85 -25.12
C MET A 1 9.85 18.50 -24.50
N GLU A 2 9.09 18.47 -23.40
CA GLU A 2 8.77 17.23 -22.70
C GLU A 2 7.73 16.43 -23.50
N THR A 3 7.99 15.16 -23.79
CA THR A 3 7.05 14.33 -24.58
C THR A 3 5.89 13.86 -23.71
N ILE A 4 4.75 13.51 -24.33
CA ILE A 4 3.62 12.89 -23.62
C ILE A 4 4.09 11.65 -22.82
N MET A 5 5.04 10.88 -23.36
CA MET A 5 5.63 9.72 -22.68
C MET A 5 6.42 10.11 -21.42
N GLN A 6 7.22 11.18 -21.48
CA GLN A 6 7.95 11.66 -20.30
C GLN A 6 6.99 12.12 -19.19
N LYS A 7 5.88 12.79 -19.56
CA LYS A 7 4.83 13.15 -18.61
C LYS A 7 4.15 11.93 -17.99
N LEU A 8 3.83 10.91 -18.80
CA LEU A 8 3.24 9.66 -18.32
C LEU A 8 4.16 8.94 -17.33
N ILE A 9 5.46 8.82 -17.64
CA ILE A 9 6.46 8.26 -16.73
C ILE A 9 6.52 9.07 -15.43
N GLY A 10 6.45 10.41 -15.53
CA GLY A 10 6.36 11.30 -14.37
C GLY A 10 5.15 11.00 -13.49
N TYR A 11 3.96 10.86 -14.07
CA TYR A 11 2.75 10.50 -13.34
C TYR A 11 2.84 9.12 -12.70
N LEU A 12 3.34 8.12 -13.41
CA LEU A 12 3.52 6.77 -12.86
C LEU A 12 4.49 6.76 -11.67
N ARG A 13 5.59 7.52 -11.75
CA ARG A 13 6.53 7.66 -10.61
C ARG A 13 5.87 8.36 -9.42
N MET A 14 5.11 9.43 -9.66
CA MET A 14 4.37 10.10 -8.58
C MET A 14 3.35 9.17 -7.93
N MET A 15 2.59 8.40 -8.72
CA MET A 15 1.65 7.40 -8.18
C MET A 15 2.36 6.34 -7.35
N LYS A 16 3.50 5.82 -7.82
CA LYS A 16 4.31 4.86 -7.05
C LYS A 16 4.75 5.43 -5.70
N THR A 17 5.27 6.67 -5.68
CA THR A 17 5.68 7.34 -4.44
C THR A 17 4.51 7.56 -3.49
N SER A 18 3.36 8.04 -3.99
CA SER A 18 2.16 8.24 -3.18
C SER A 18 1.66 6.94 -2.57
N LEU A 19 1.72 5.84 -3.34
CA LEU A 19 1.32 4.53 -2.87
C LEU A 19 2.25 3.98 -1.78
N ALA A 20 3.56 4.18 -1.92
CA ALA A 20 4.53 3.82 -0.88
C ALA A 20 4.31 4.62 0.42
N ASN A 21 4.04 5.92 0.30
CA ASN A 21 3.71 6.76 1.47
C ASN A 21 2.41 6.33 2.16
N LEU A 22 1.40 5.94 1.37
CA LEU A 22 0.14 5.45 1.90
C LEU A 22 0.32 4.10 2.61
N GLN A 23 1.11 3.18 2.04
CA GLN A 23 1.49 1.93 2.70
C GLN A 23 2.19 2.20 4.03
N GLN A 24 3.17 3.12 4.06
CA GLN A 24 3.87 3.48 5.29
C GLN A 24 2.90 4.04 6.34
N THR A 25 2.00 4.93 5.95
CA THR A 25 1.00 5.53 6.85
C THR A 25 0.09 4.46 7.42
N TYR A 26 -0.36 3.53 6.57
CA TYR A 26 -1.18 2.40 6.98
C TYR A 26 -0.46 1.50 7.98
N THR A 27 0.80 1.13 7.73
CA THR A 27 1.61 0.34 8.67
C THR A 27 1.75 1.02 10.02
N THR A 28 1.99 2.34 10.05
CA THR A 28 2.08 3.10 11.31
C THR A 28 0.76 3.06 12.07
N VAL A 29 -0.35 3.40 11.41
CA VAL A 29 -1.67 3.40 12.05
C VAL A 29 -2.05 2.00 12.57
N ASN A 30 -1.75 0.96 11.79
CA ASN A 30 -1.99 -0.41 12.23
C ASN A 30 -1.14 -0.80 13.45
N THR A 31 0.13 -0.39 13.49
CA THR A 31 1.02 -0.64 14.64
C THR A 31 0.52 0.07 15.89
N ASP A 32 0.11 1.33 15.76
CA ASP A 32 -0.47 2.11 16.87
C ASP A 32 -1.77 1.46 17.37
N MET A 33 -2.63 1.02 16.45
CA MET A 33 -3.87 0.33 16.78
C MET A 33 -3.61 -0.98 17.52
N GLN A 34 -2.65 -1.80 17.05
CA GLN A 34 -2.29 -3.05 17.72
C GLN A 34 -1.70 -2.81 19.11
N THR A 35 -0.89 -1.76 19.27
CA THR A 35 -0.36 -1.36 20.59
C THR A 35 -1.50 -1.00 21.55
N LEU A 36 -2.45 -0.19 21.10
CA LEU A 36 -3.63 0.18 21.90
C LEU A 36 -4.50 -1.03 22.27
N LEU A 37 -4.66 -2.01 21.37
CA LEU A 37 -5.44 -3.23 21.61
C LEU A 37 -4.75 -4.17 22.61
N HIS A 38 -3.41 -4.21 22.62
CA HIS A 38 -2.64 -5.00 23.57
C HIS A 38 -2.56 -4.37 24.97
N ASP A 39 -2.67 -3.04 25.09
CA ASP A 39 -2.64 -2.32 26.37
C ASP A 39 -4.01 -2.26 27.10
N VAL A 40 -5.05 -2.91 26.56
CA VAL A 40 -6.38 -2.98 27.20
C VAL A 40 -6.32 -3.88 28.45
N PRO A 41 -6.81 -3.43 29.62
CA PRO A 41 -6.69 -4.18 30.87
C PRO A 41 -7.38 -5.55 30.81
N GLU A 42 -6.74 -6.55 31.42
CA GLU A 42 -7.18 -7.96 31.50
C GLU A 42 -8.54 -8.17 32.19
N GLU A 43 -9.13 -7.14 32.81
CA GLU A 43 -10.37 -7.23 33.60
C GLU A 43 -11.66 -7.14 32.76
N LEU A 44 -11.61 -7.43 31.46
CA LEU A 44 -12.83 -7.52 30.65
C LEU A 44 -13.60 -8.81 30.97
N PRO A 45 -14.94 -8.76 31.10
CA PRO A 45 -15.78 -9.95 31.23
C PRO A 45 -15.46 -10.99 30.14
N TYR A 46 -15.50 -12.29 30.46
CA TYR A 46 -15.08 -13.38 29.56
C TYR A 46 -15.70 -13.34 28.14
N LYS A 47 -16.95 -12.85 28.02
CA LYS A 47 -17.62 -12.63 26.72
C LYS A 47 -17.00 -11.49 25.91
N GLU A 48 -16.61 -10.40 26.55
CA GLU A 48 -15.98 -9.24 25.91
C GLU A 48 -14.54 -9.56 25.49
N LEU A 49 -13.82 -10.37 26.28
CA LEU A 49 -12.51 -10.90 25.90
C LEU A 49 -12.57 -11.72 24.61
N THR A 50 -13.58 -12.61 24.49
CA THR A 50 -13.75 -13.45 23.29
C THR A 50 -14.08 -12.62 22.04
N VAL A 51 -14.91 -11.58 22.17
CA VAL A 51 -15.23 -10.66 21.06
C VAL A 51 -14.00 -9.84 20.67
N ALA A 52 -13.26 -9.31 21.65
CA ALA A 52 -12.02 -8.57 21.40
C ALA A 52 -10.99 -9.41 20.64
N THR A 53 -10.80 -10.69 21.02
CA THR A 53 -9.88 -11.59 20.30
C THR A 53 -10.28 -11.82 18.84
N HIS A 54 -11.57 -12.00 18.55
CA HIS A 54 -12.03 -12.16 17.15
C HIS A 54 -11.84 -10.88 16.35
N VAL A 55 -12.14 -9.72 16.94
CA VAL A 55 -11.95 -8.41 16.29
C VAL A 55 -10.47 -8.17 15.96
N ILE A 56 -9.55 -8.49 16.88
CA ILE A 56 -8.10 -8.37 16.64
C ILE A 56 -7.67 -9.28 15.48
N ALA A 57 -8.13 -10.53 15.45
CA ALA A 57 -7.79 -11.47 14.38
C ALA A 57 -8.34 -11.05 13.00
N ASP A 58 -9.56 -10.51 12.95
CA ASP A 58 -10.15 -9.97 11.72
C ASP A 58 -9.36 -8.74 11.22
N LEU A 59 -8.93 -7.86 12.13
CA LEU A 59 -8.09 -6.70 11.80
C LEU A 59 -6.73 -7.13 11.24
N ASP A 60 -6.08 -8.12 11.83
CA ASP A 60 -4.80 -8.65 11.32
C ASP A 60 -4.94 -9.20 9.89
N ASN A 61 -6.01 -9.97 9.62
CA ASN A 61 -6.27 -10.49 8.29
C ASN A 61 -6.49 -9.38 7.25
N ILE A 62 -7.25 -8.34 7.62
CA ILE A 62 -7.47 -7.17 6.75
C ILE A 62 -6.15 -6.44 6.50
N THR A 63 -5.31 -6.30 7.52
CA THR A 63 -3.99 -5.65 7.40
C THR A 63 -3.08 -6.37 6.45
N VAL A 64 -2.98 -7.69 6.54
CA VAL A 64 -2.19 -8.51 5.59
C VAL A 64 -2.70 -8.29 4.17
N LEU A 65 -4.02 -8.39 3.95
CA LEU A 65 -4.62 -8.20 2.63
C LEU A 65 -4.31 -6.80 2.05
N MET A 66 -4.43 -5.75 2.85
CA MET A 66 -4.15 -4.38 2.42
C MET A 66 -2.67 -4.17 2.06
N LEU A 67 -1.75 -4.74 2.84
CA LEU A 67 -0.32 -4.68 2.56
C LEU A 67 0.04 -5.43 1.26
N ASP A 68 -0.55 -6.60 1.02
CA ASP A 68 -0.37 -7.35 -0.22
C ASP A 68 -0.89 -6.56 -1.43
N MET A 69 -2.06 -5.92 -1.30
CA MET A 69 -2.61 -5.04 -2.35
C MET A 69 -1.67 -3.86 -2.65
N PHE A 70 -1.07 -3.24 -1.64
CA PHE A 70 -0.05 -2.18 -1.84
C PHE A 70 1.18 -2.71 -2.59
N GLY A 71 1.65 -3.91 -2.26
CA GLY A 71 2.76 -4.56 -2.94
C GLY A 71 2.47 -4.78 -4.43
N MET A 72 1.36 -5.47 -4.74
CA MET A 72 0.96 -5.76 -6.12
C MET A 72 0.77 -4.49 -6.95
N MET A 73 0.16 -3.43 -6.39
CA MET A 73 -0.03 -2.17 -7.12
C MET A 73 1.31 -1.47 -7.40
N GLN A 74 2.28 -1.51 -6.47
CA GLN A 74 3.61 -0.93 -6.70
C GLN A 74 4.41 -1.70 -7.76
N GLU A 75 4.29 -3.03 -7.77
CA GLU A 75 4.89 -3.89 -8.80
C GLU A 75 4.31 -3.57 -10.17
N ASN A 76 2.98 -3.52 -10.29
CA ASN A 76 2.30 -3.18 -11.54
C ASN A 76 2.69 -1.79 -12.07
N ILE A 77 2.80 -0.78 -11.18
CA ILE A 77 3.27 0.56 -11.59
C ILE A 77 4.73 0.52 -12.04
N SER A 78 5.57 -0.29 -11.40
CA SER A 78 6.97 -0.46 -11.79
C SER A 78 7.09 -1.10 -13.18
N GLU A 79 6.31 -2.14 -13.44
CA GLU A 79 6.23 -2.77 -14.76
C GLU A 79 5.73 -1.79 -15.83
N ALA A 80 4.70 -0.99 -15.52
CA ALA A 80 4.20 0.04 -16.43
C ALA A 80 5.27 1.09 -16.76
N ILE A 81 6.06 1.52 -15.76
CA ILE A 81 7.19 2.43 -15.98
C ILE A 81 8.24 1.78 -16.89
N ASP A 82 8.57 0.51 -16.66
CA ASP A 82 9.54 -0.22 -17.48
C ASP A 82 9.07 -0.37 -18.93
N VAL A 83 7.79 -0.65 -19.15
CA VAL A 83 7.18 -0.64 -20.50
C VAL A 83 7.30 0.74 -21.13
N CYS A 84 6.93 1.81 -20.40
CA CYS A 84 7.03 3.18 -20.91
C CYS A 84 8.47 3.58 -21.27
N ASN A 85 9.46 3.15 -20.49
CA ASN A 85 10.89 3.39 -20.77
C ASN A 85 11.39 2.59 -21.99
N LYS A 86 10.83 1.41 -22.22
CA LYS A 86 11.20 0.51 -23.34
C LYS A 86 10.58 0.91 -24.66
N ILE A 87 9.49 1.68 -24.66
CA ILE A 87 8.94 2.29 -25.88
C ILE A 87 9.94 3.34 -26.33
N PRO A 88 10.82 3.04 -27.29
CA PRO A 88 11.80 4.00 -27.74
C PRO A 88 11.06 5.11 -28.49
N HIS A 89 11.80 6.14 -28.84
CA HIS A 89 11.51 7.18 -29.82
C HIS A 89 11.06 6.63 -31.21
N ASN A 90 10.03 5.77 -31.30
CA ASN A 90 9.43 5.26 -32.55
C ASN A 90 8.79 6.37 -33.41
N HIS A 91 8.93 7.63 -33.00
CA HIS A 91 8.67 8.84 -33.78
C HIS A 91 9.95 9.62 -34.14
N GLN A 92 11.12 8.99 -34.08
CA GLN A 92 12.34 9.46 -34.73
C GLN A 92 12.73 8.45 -35.83
N THR A 93 11.97 8.46 -36.91
CA THR A 93 12.46 8.05 -38.23
C THR A 93 12.11 9.18 -39.21
N PRO A 94 13.01 9.47 -40.16
CA PRO A 94 13.30 10.78 -40.75
C PRO A 94 12.14 11.48 -41.46
#